data_AF-A0A8S1W5L4-F1
#
_entry.id   AF-A0A8S1W5L4-F1
#
_cell.length_a   1.000
_cell.length_b   1.000
_cell.length_c   1.000
_cell.angle_alpha   90.00
_cell.angle_beta   90.00
_cell.angle_gamma   90.00
#
_symmetry.space_group_name_H-M   'P 1'
#
loop_
_entity.id
_entity.type
_entity.pdbx_description
1 polymer ?
#
loop_
_entity_poly.entity_id
_entity_poly.type
_entity_poly.pdbx_seq_one_letter_code
_entity_poly.pdbx_strand_id
1 'polypeptide(L)'
;MSHKYYSISTKVSSSDNVKIIRIQSNKNHKSHNNLINPNKIDPETLSHQNNQLKSQINSLSDEVQVWKLKYQQLQRDSTQNLMFDNSKTFLISLKQQLKKLESDLSEKIKQIEEYKKMINVTKYQELQVELFNYQQQVLLQQQEIKDLKEQLQENQTFKIDDLYQKQEKIIQKLSQKNHELKSENTTMKTERYFQNGQIESLKTQLIIKEKEIKRLVSIQKQLEENQQFQNSITKSRQQIFRESIENAQLQEQLKNLEFRYQTDIKDRDQEIIDLKQQLIEYEELKKQLEKYQYISQEQKINQFDIQKVESRQDSTRKLKISLNNSGISQQQQNYSVLRQSSQQYKQSIQMDLSKIQNTEFTKYCNEIDESEKQLQQSNRKQKKVIRVNQYDVAQFGLEIKFKLLSKEVSIQDVEMLFEKYDQQIKIHELLDLLLQEPFKIQSYEQRKLIARYLIEDNNEDYVVYDALRSNEIQIVLSVFKQLIGKYELFTKKEIYSIENELKLIFEKYQFQFNDTIQQLIVKKKHLKPGQCEKADYEQAIKFSELNLTPRQLEYIYFINYTFFQDLYIIYYQNVMTYFNKSK
;
A
#
# COMPACT_ATOMS: atom_id res chain seq x y z
N MET A 1 79.49 -26.13 13.68
CA MET A 1 79.72 -27.58 13.47
C MET A 1 78.56 -28.33 14.12
N SER A 2 77.91 -29.33 13.55
CA SER A 2 78.07 -29.96 12.23
C SER A 2 76.69 -30.32 11.65
N HIS A 3 76.38 -29.89 10.42
CA HIS A 3 75.22 -30.42 9.71
C HIS A 3 75.57 -31.79 9.12
N LYS A 4 74.77 -32.82 9.45
CA LYS A 4 74.76 -34.08 8.70
C LYS A 4 73.44 -34.20 7.95
N TYR A 5 73.51 -33.98 6.64
CA TYR A 5 72.48 -34.38 5.71
C TYR A 5 72.35 -35.91 5.70
N TYR A 6 71.14 -36.41 5.51
CA TYR A 6 70.93 -37.73 4.91
C TYR A 6 69.98 -37.59 3.72
N SER A 7 70.45 -38.12 2.59
CA SER A 7 69.82 -38.04 1.28
C SER A 7 68.65 -39.00 1.12
N ILE A 8 67.55 -38.52 0.54
CA ILE A 8 66.50 -39.40 0.01
C ILE A 8 66.98 -39.92 -1.34
N SER A 9 67.36 -41.19 -1.42
CA SER A 9 67.64 -41.87 -2.70
C SER A 9 66.37 -42.54 -3.24
N THR A 10 65.71 -41.92 -4.20
CA THR A 10 64.64 -42.55 -4.98
C THR A 10 65.25 -43.52 -6.00
N LYS A 11 65.25 -44.82 -5.68
CA LYS A 11 65.29 -45.86 -6.72
C LYS A 11 63.86 -46.28 -7.05
N VAL A 12 63.41 -45.89 -8.23
CA VAL A 12 62.21 -46.46 -8.86
C VAL A 12 62.61 -47.79 -9.49
N SER A 13 61.99 -48.87 -9.07
CA SER A 13 61.91 -50.12 -9.84
C SER A 13 60.44 -50.56 -9.88
N SER A 14 60.02 -51.00 -11.06
CA SER A 14 58.63 -51.25 -11.43
C SER A 14 57.98 -52.47 -10.76
N SER A 15 56.65 -52.55 -10.91
CA SER A 15 55.72 -53.65 -10.56
C SER A 15 55.46 -53.93 -9.06
N ASP A 16 54.17 -53.86 -8.72
CA ASP A 16 53.43 -54.51 -7.64
C ASP A 16 53.82 -54.23 -6.16
N ASN A 17 53.20 -53.18 -5.61
CA ASN A 17 53.23 -52.86 -4.18
C ASN A 17 52.32 -53.76 -3.33
N VAL A 18 52.83 -54.92 -2.90
CA VAL A 18 52.36 -55.60 -1.68
C VAL A 18 53.46 -55.54 -0.63
N LYS A 19 53.41 -54.54 0.26
CA LYS A 19 54.33 -54.46 1.40
C LYS A 19 53.93 -55.46 2.48
N ILE A 20 54.54 -56.65 2.44
CA ILE A 20 54.51 -57.60 3.55
C ILE A 20 55.34 -57.03 4.71
N ILE A 21 54.68 -56.50 5.75
CA ILE A 21 55.35 -56.08 6.98
C ILE A 21 55.68 -57.34 7.79
N ARG A 22 56.92 -57.83 7.64
CA ARG A 22 57.41 -59.02 8.32
C ARG A 22 57.87 -58.68 9.75
N ILE A 23 56.94 -58.61 10.70
CA ILE A 23 57.28 -58.43 12.12
C ILE A 23 57.91 -59.73 12.64
N GLN A 24 59.19 -59.68 12.99
CA GLN A 24 59.88 -60.78 13.67
C GLN A 24 59.39 -60.87 15.12
N SER A 25 58.68 -61.94 15.46
CA SER A 25 58.27 -62.24 16.84
C SER A 25 59.47 -62.77 17.63
N ASN A 26 60.18 -61.85 18.30
CA ASN A 26 61.27 -62.21 19.21
C ASN A 26 60.70 -62.93 20.44
N LYS A 27 60.72 -64.27 20.41
CA LYS A 27 60.37 -65.11 21.55
C LYS A 27 61.40 -64.93 22.67
N ASN A 28 61.04 -64.14 23.68
CA ASN A 28 61.68 -64.21 25.00
C ASN A 28 60.62 -64.02 26.09
N HIS A 29 60.02 -65.15 26.52
CA HIS A 29 59.23 -65.18 27.74
C HIS A 29 60.16 -65.04 28.94
N LYS A 30 60.24 -63.84 29.52
CA LYS A 30 60.57 -63.64 30.93
C LYS A 30 59.56 -62.66 31.54
N SER A 31 58.85 -63.15 32.54
CA SER A 31 58.01 -62.35 33.43
C SER A 31 58.87 -61.35 34.20
N HIS A 32 58.50 -60.06 34.18
CA HIS A 32 58.67 -59.15 35.32
C HIS A 32 57.83 -57.87 35.11
N ASN A 33 57.39 -57.28 36.23
CA ASN A 33 56.70 -56.01 36.28
C ASN A 33 57.62 -54.87 35.83
N ASN A 34 57.57 -54.50 34.55
CA ASN A 34 58.06 -53.20 34.13
C ASN A 34 56.92 -52.19 34.27
N LEU A 35 56.99 -51.38 35.34
CA LEU A 35 56.25 -50.12 35.44
C LEU A 35 56.59 -49.28 34.20
N ILE A 36 55.61 -49.12 33.31
CA ILE A 36 55.74 -48.28 32.13
C ILE A 36 55.89 -46.85 32.62
N ASN A 37 57.01 -46.20 32.31
CA ASN A 37 57.27 -44.84 32.72
C ASN A 37 56.44 -43.88 31.85
N PRO A 38 55.40 -43.21 32.39
CA PRO A 38 54.41 -42.47 31.59
C PRO A 38 55.03 -41.26 30.88
N ASN A 39 56.14 -40.72 31.39
CA ASN A 39 56.85 -39.55 30.83
C ASN A 39 57.50 -39.78 29.45
N LYS A 40 57.24 -40.91 28.77
CA LYS A 40 57.79 -41.24 27.44
C LYS A 40 56.74 -41.68 26.42
N ILE A 41 55.45 -41.66 26.77
CA ILE A 41 54.38 -42.09 25.88
C ILE A 41 53.46 -40.91 25.60
N ASP A 42 53.46 -40.47 24.36
CA ASP A 42 52.60 -39.39 23.87
C ASP A 42 51.13 -39.84 23.80
N PRO A 43 50.18 -39.11 24.44
CA PRO A 43 48.76 -39.44 24.40
C PRO A 43 48.16 -39.45 22.99
N GLU A 44 48.62 -38.58 22.08
CA GLU A 44 48.10 -38.55 20.71
C GLU A 44 48.49 -39.83 19.96
N THR A 45 49.73 -40.31 20.13
CA THR A 45 50.21 -41.56 19.55
C THR A 45 49.39 -42.78 20.02
N LEU A 46 49.03 -42.88 21.31
CA LEU A 46 48.16 -43.96 21.82
C LEU A 46 46.74 -43.86 21.24
N SER A 47 46.13 -42.68 21.29
CA SER A 47 44.79 -42.42 20.75
C SER A 47 44.72 -42.78 19.26
N HIS A 48 45.75 -42.42 18.49
CA HIS A 48 45.84 -42.74 17.08
C HIS A 48 45.96 -44.25 16.82
N GLN A 49 46.76 -44.97 17.61
CA GLN A 49 46.82 -46.45 17.55
C GLN A 49 45.48 -47.11 17.89
N ASN A 50 44.79 -46.64 18.93
CA ASN A 50 43.48 -47.15 19.33
C ASN A 50 42.43 -46.94 18.22
N ASN A 51 42.46 -45.78 17.55
CA ASN A 51 41.56 -45.50 16.44
C ASN A 51 41.88 -46.33 15.19
N GLN A 52 43.15 -46.59 14.89
CA GLN A 52 43.56 -47.53 13.83
C GLN A 52 43.07 -48.97 14.13
N LEU A 53 43.23 -49.45 15.37
CA LEU A 53 42.75 -50.78 15.79
C LEU A 53 41.22 -50.90 15.70
N LYS A 54 40.45 -49.88 16.10
CA LYS A 54 38.99 -49.84 15.93
C LYS A 54 38.58 -49.92 14.45
N SER A 55 39.26 -49.17 13.57
CA SER A 55 39.01 -49.21 12.12
C SER A 55 39.27 -50.61 11.53
N GLN A 56 40.37 -51.27 11.95
CA GLN A 56 40.68 -52.65 11.54
C GLN A 56 39.64 -53.66 12.05
N ILE A 57 39.17 -53.54 13.29
CA ILE A 57 38.09 -54.41 13.81
C ILE A 57 36.80 -54.23 13.01
N ASN A 58 36.41 -53.00 12.67
CA ASN A 58 35.20 -52.77 11.88
C ASN A 58 35.31 -53.40 10.49
N SER A 59 36.43 -53.17 9.78
CA SER A 59 36.70 -53.81 8.49
C SER A 59 36.67 -55.35 8.54
N LEU A 60 37.23 -55.95 9.58
CA LEU A 60 37.19 -57.41 9.79
C LEU A 60 35.80 -57.92 10.17
N SER A 61 35.01 -57.12 10.89
CA SER A 61 33.62 -57.44 11.21
C SER A 61 32.74 -57.45 9.96
N ASP A 62 32.92 -56.48 9.07
CA ASP A 62 32.22 -56.40 7.79
C ASP A 62 32.61 -57.57 6.86
N GLU A 63 33.91 -57.90 6.77
CA GLU A 63 34.39 -59.13 6.09
C GLU A 63 33.69 -60.38 6.64
N VAL A 64 33.64 -60.56 7.97
CA VAL A 64 32.98 -61.72 8.61
C VAL A 64 31.48 -61.76 8.30
N GLN A 65 30.81 -60.60 8.21
CA GLN A 65 29.40 -60.53 7.84
C GLN A 65 29.16 -60.94 6.37
N VAL A 66 30.02 -60.49 5.45
CA VAL A 66 30.00 -60.92 4.04
C VAL A 66 30.25 -62.43 3.92
N TRP A 67 31.22 -62.98 4.67
CA TRP A 67 31.49 -64.41 4.68
C TRP A 67 30.35 -65.25 5.26
N LYS A 68 29.66 -64.77 6.32
CA LYS A 68 28.45 -65.41 6.85
C LYS A 68 27.33 -65.48 5.82
N LEU A 69 27.08 -64.40 5.07
CA LEU A 69 26.08 -64.38 4.00
C LEU A 69 26.44 -65.39 2.88
N LYS A 70 27.71 -65.39 2.45
CA LYS A 70 28.22 -66.31 1.43
C LYS A 70 28.15 -67.78 1.86
N TYR A 71 28.42 -68.07 3.13
CA TYR A 71 28.25 -69.41 3.72
C TYR A 71 26.78 -69.85 3.74
N GLN A 72 25.85 -68.98 4.15
CA GLN A 72 24.41 -69.26 4.11
C GLN A 72 23.91 -69.51 2.68
N GLN A 73 24.44 -68.80 1.69
CA GLN A 73 24.10 -69.01 0.29
C GLN A 73 24.60 -70.37 -0.22
N LEU A 74 25.87 -70.71 0.05
CA LEU A 74 26.43 -72.03 -0.26
C LEU A 74 25.66 -73.20 0.39
N GLN A 75 25.13 -73.03 1.61
CA GLN A 75 24.26 -74.03 2.23
C GLN A 75 22.93 -74.24 1.46
N ARG A 76 22.31 -73.16 0.96
CA ARG A 76 21.10 -73.25 0.11
C ARG A 76 21.41 -73.92 -1.23
N ASP A 77 22.49 -73.52 -1.88
CA ASP A 77 22.90 -74.06 -3.18
C ASP A 77 23.26 -75.56 -3.07
N SER A 78 23.79 -75.98 -1.91
CA SER A 78 24.07 -77.39 -1.61
C SER A 78 22.83 -78.25 -1.33
N THR A 79 21.74 -77.65 -0.82
CA THR A 79 20.48 -78.36 -0.59
C THR A 79 19.59 -78.43 -1.83
N GLN A 80 19.79 -77.54 -2.82
CA GLN A 80 19.06 -77.59 -4.10
C GLN A 80 19.68 -78.51 -5.16
N ASN A 81 21.00 -78.76 -5.15
CA ASN A 81 21.71 -79.51 -6.20
C ASN A 81 21.74 -81.05 -6.01
N LEU A 82 20.66 -81.65 -5.51
CA LEU A 82 20.56 -83.10 -5.22
C LEU A 82 20.21 -83.99 -6.45
N MET A 83 20.25 -83.47 -7.68
CA MET A 83 19.58 -84.06 -8.86
C MET A 83 20.46 -84.47 -10.05
N PHE A 84 21.80 -84.54 -9.95
CA PHE A 84 22.66 -84.98 -11.06
C PHE A 84 23.85 -85.88 -10.67
N ASP A 85 24.07 -86.97 -11.40
CA ASP A 85 24.97 -88.09 -11.05
C ASP A 85 26.49 -87.84 -11.15
N ASN A 86 26.93 -86.63 -11.51
CA ASN A 86 28.31 -86.18 -11.24
C ASN A 86 28.49 -85.62 -9.80
N SER A 87 27.46 -85.75 -8.96
CA SER A 87 27.35 -85.17 -7.62
C SER A 87 28.55 -85.43 -6.71
N LYS A 88 29.08 -86.66 -6.66
CA LYS A 88 30.02 -87.07 -5.58
C LYS A 88 31.31 -86.26 -5.56
N THR A 89 31.91 -85.99 -6.71
CA THR A 89 33.17 -85.22 -6.81
C THR A 89 32.96 -83.74 -6.50
N PHE A 90 31.84 -83.16 -6.99
CA PHE A 90 31.44 -81.78 -6.71
C PHE A 90 31.08 -81.57 -5.22
N LEU A 91 30.39 -82.55 -4.61
CA LEU A 91 30.07 -82.54 -3.18
C LEU A 91 31.34 -82.65 -2.31
N ILE A 92 32.37 -83.37 -2.77
CA ILE A 92 33.68 -83.44 -2.12
C ILE A 92 34.41 -82.09 -2.23
N SER A 93 34.44 -81.45 -3.40
CA SER A 93 35.08 -80.12 -3.54
C SER A 93 34.34 -79.05 -2.73
N LEU A 94 33.00 -79.07 -2.70
CA LEU A 94 32.19 -78.20 -1.85
C LEU A 94 32.47 -78.43 -0.36
N LYS A 95 32.57 -79.69 0.09
CA LYS A 95 32.94 -80.01 1.49
C LYS A 95 34.36 -79.56 1.83
N GLN A 96 35.31 -79.65 0.90
CA GLN A 96 36.68 -79.12 1.10
C GLN A 96 36.69 -77.59 1.16
N GLN A 97 35.94 -76.90 0.29
CA GLN A 97 35.78 -75.45 0.32
C GLN A 97 35.09 -74.97 1.62
N LEU A 98 34.03 -75.66 2.06
CA LEU A 98 33.38 -75.42 3.35
C LEU A 98 34.35 -75.57 4.52
N LYS A 99 35.10 -76.69 4.58
CA LYS A 99 36.07 -76.92 5.65
C LYS A 99 37.20 -75.88 5.66
N LYS A 100 37.63 -75.39 4.49
CA LYS A 100 38.57 -74.28 4.40
C LYS A 100 37.94 -72.98 4.91
N LEU A 101 36.72 -72.65 4.50
CA LEU A 101 35.97 -71.48 4.96
C LEU A 101 35.74 -71.49 6.48
N GLU A 102 35.43 -72.64 7.07
CA GLU A 102 35.30 -72.81 8.52
C GLU A 102 36.63 -72.55 9.25
N SER A 103 37.75 -73.03 8.68
CA SER A 103 39.09 -72.77 9.20
C SER A 103 39.44 -71.28 9.13
N ASP A 104 39.26 -70.65 7.97
CA ASP A 104 39.55 -69.24 7.72
C ASP A 104 38.67 -68.34 8.62
N LEU A 105 37.40 -68.69 8.82
CA LEU A 105 36.48 -68.02 9.76
C LEU A 105 36.94 -68.17 11.21
N SER A 106 37.38 -69.37 11.62
CA SER A 106 37.88 -69.62 12.98
C SER A 106 39.15 -68.81 13.27
N GLU A 107 40.05 -68.70 12.29
CA GLU A 107 41.25 -67.88 12.41
C GLU A 107 40.93 -66.38 12.50
N LYS A 108 40.00 -65.88 11.67
CA LYS A 108 39.51 -64.49 11.75
C LYS A 108 38.83 -64.17 13.08
N ILE A 109 38.06 -65.11 13.66
CA ILE A 109 37.47 -64.95 15.00
C ILE A 109 38.57 -64.84 16.08
N LYS A 110 39.62 -65.67 16.03
CA LYS A 110 40.76 -65.56 16.95
C LYS A 110 41.50 -64.23 16.83
N GLN A 111 41.74 -63.75 15.60
CA GLN A 111 42.34 -62.44 15.37
C GLN A 111 41.47 -61.31 15.98
N ILE A 112 40.15 -61.37 15.83
CA ILE A 112 39.23 -60.41 16.47
C ILE A 112 39.31 -60.47 18.00
N GLU A 113 39.43 -61.64 18.61
CA GLU A 113 39.61 -61.78 20.06
C GLU A 113 40.96 -61.25 20.56
N GLU A 114 42.03 -61.43 19.79
CA GLU A 114 43.36 -60.86 20.09
C GLU A 114 43.34 -59.32 19.98
N TYR A 115 42.74 -58.75 18.94
CA TYR A 115 42.57 -57.30 18.83
C TYR A 115 41.69 -56.72 19.94
N LYS A 116 40.61 -57.40 20.35
CA LYS A 116 39.80 -57.00 21.52
C LYS A 116 40.62 -56.98 22.81
N LYS A 117 41.52 -57.96 23.02
CA LYS A 117 42.45 -57.96 24.16
C LYS A 117 43.42 -56.78 24.08
N MET A 118 44.01 -56.50 22.92
CA MET A 118 44.90 -55.34 22.73
C MET A 118 44.20 -54.00 22.98
N ILE A 119 42.97 -53.80 22.49
CA ILE A 119 42.21 -52.57 22.74
C ILE A 119 41.94 -52.39 24.24
N ASN A 120 41.60 -53.45 24.97
CA ASN A 120 41.40 -53.35 26.42
C ASN A 120 42.70 -52.98 27.17
N VAL A 121 43.86 -53.49 26.74
CA VAL A 121 45.17 -53.10 27.30
C VAL A 121 45.51 -51.64 26.96
N THR A 122 45.28 -51.21 25.72
CA THR A 122 45.54 -49.83 25.26
C THR A 122 44.64 -48.83 26.00
N LYS A 123 43.34 -49.13 26.12
CA LYS A 123 42.39 -48.32 26.87
C LYS A 123 42.72 -48.23 28.36
N TYR A 124 43.24 -49.31 28.95
CA TYR A 124 43.72 -49.30 30.32
C TYR A 124 44.96 -48.40 30.49
N GLN A 125 45.87 -48.39 29.50
CA GLN A 125 47.03 -47.48 29.47
C GLN A 125 46.62 -46.01 29.27
N GLU A 126 45.67 -45.72 28.37
CA GLU A 126 45.08 -44.38 28.21
C GLU A 126 44.52 -43.85 29.54
N LEU A 127 43.71 -44.65 30.24
CA LEU A 127 43.15 -44.29 31.54
C LEU A 127 44.22 -44.10 32.63
N GLN A 128 45.34 -44.83 32.59
CA GLN A 128 46.46 -44.61 33.51
C GLN A 128 47.18 -43.28 33.24
N VAL A 129 47.36 -42.90 31.98
CA VAL A 129 47.97 -41.62 31.59
C VAL A 129 47.03 -40.45 31.95
N GLU A 130 45.73 -40.59 31.69
CA GLU A 130 44.72 -39.60 32.07
C GLU A 130 44.66 -39.40 33.59
N LEU A 131 44.64 -40.47 34.37
CA LEU A 131 44.67 -40.41 35.84
C LEU A 131 45.95 -39.77 36.38
N PHE A 132 47.11 -40.03 35.77
CA PHE A 132 48.37 -39.37 36.12
C PHE A 132 48.32 -37.86 35.83
N ASN A 133 47.77 -37.44 34.69
CA ASN A 133 47.62 -36.04 34.33
C ASN A 133 46.68 -35.30 35.31
N TYR A 134 45.55 -35.90 35.69
CA TYR A 134 44.67 -35.34 36.71
C TYR A 134 45.36 -35.23 38.08
N GLN A 135 46.17 -36.22 38.48
CA GLN A 135 46.94 -36.14 39.72
C GLN A 135 47.93 -34.97 39.73
N GLN A 136 48.62 -34.72 38.61
CA GLN A 136 49.52 -33.56 38.47
C GLN A 136 48.75 -32.23 38.53
N GLN A 137 47.59 -32.15 37.87
CA GLN A 137 46.76 -30.94 37.90
C GLN A 137 46.23 -30.60 39.30
N VAL A 138 45.81 -31.61 40.07
CA VAL A 138 45.41 -31.45 41.48
C VAL A 138 46.59 -30.96 42.33
N LEU A 139 47.81 -31.45 42.09
CA LEU A 139 49.02 -31.02 42.79
C LEU A 139 49.34 -29.55 42.53
N LEU A 140 49.22 -29.10 41.27
CA LEU A 140 49.38 -27.68 40.89
C LEU A 140 48.33 -26.78 41.56
N GLN A 141 47.05 -27.19 41.55
CA GLN A 141 45.97 -26.44 42.19
C GLN A 141 46.12 -26.37 43.73
N GLN A 142 46.63 -27.43 44.36
CA GLN A 142 46.94 -27.41 45.80
C GLN A 142 48.07 -26.44 46.14
N GLN A 143 49.09 -26.33 45.28
CA GLN A 143 50.15 -25.34 45.43
C GLN A 143 49.62 -23.92 45.25
N GLU A 144 48.82 -23.65 44.21
CA GLU A 144 48.20 -22.34 43.97
C GLU A 144 47.30 -21.89 45.15
N ILE A 145 46.51 -22.82 45.72
CA ILE A 145 45.72 -22.56 46.93
C ILE A 145 46.60 -22.27 48.17
N LYS A 146 47.79 -22.88 48.26
CA LYS A 146 48.75 -22.61 49.35
C LYS A 146 49.36 -21.21 49.20
N ASP A 147 49.82 -20.87 48.00
CA ASP A 147 50.43 -19.58 47.69
C ASP A 147 49.40 -18.43 47.89
N LEU A 148 48.14 -18.63 47.47
CA LEU A 148 47.05 -17.68 47.74
C LEU A 148 46.73 -17.54 49.24
N LYS A 149 46.84 -18.61 50.04
CA LYS A 149 46.66 -18.52 51.51
C LYS A 149 47.79 -17.76 52.19
N GLU A 150 49.03 -17.94 51.74
CA GLU A 150 50.19 -17.19 52.25
C GLU A 150 50.04 -15.69 51.91
N GLN A 151 49.68 -15.34 50.67
CA GLN A 151 49.34 -13.96 50.29
C GLN A 151 48.19 -13.36 51.10
N LEU A 152 47.20 -14.17 51.50
CA LEU A 152 46.06 -13.72 52.28
C LEU A 152 46.42 -13.50 53.76
N GLN A 153 47.38 -14.27 54.31
CA GLN A 153 47.95 -14.00 55.64
C GLN A 153 48.85 -12.76 55.64
N GLU A 154 49.68 -12.54 54.62
CA GLU A 154 50.55 -11.36 54.53
C GLU A 154 49.75 -10.04 54.41
N ASN A 155 48.54 -10.06 53.84
CA ASN A 155 47.70 -8.87 53.70
C ASN A 155 46.82 -8.55 54.93
N GLN A 156 46.67 -9.45 55.90
CA GLN A 156 45.71 -9.27 57.00
C GLN A 156 46.17 -8.34 58.13
N THR A 157 47.46 -8.04 58.27
CA THR A 157 47.98 -7.37 59.48
C THR A 157 48.03 -5.83 59.45
N PHE A 158 47.85 -5.15 58.31
CA PHE A 158 48.08 -3.68 58.27
C PHE A 158 47.22 -2.79 57.33
N LYS A 159 46.16 -3.28 56.67
CA LYS A 159 45.43 -2.45 55.64
C LYS A 159 43.90 -2.43 55.67
N ILE A 160 43.24 -3.12 56.60
CA ILE A 160 41.77 -3.26 56.57
C ILE A 160 41.05 -1.96 56.99
N ASP A 161 41.44 -1.33 58.11
CA ASP A 161 40.77 -0.11 58.61
C ASP A 161 40.91 1.09 57.66
N ASP A 162 42.07 1.20 57.02
CA ASP A 162 42.38 2.24 56.03
C ASP A 162 41.49 2.15 54.78
N LEU A 163 41.09 0.93 54.40
CA LEU A 163 40.15 0.67 53.31
C LEU A 163 38.72 0.96 53.74
N TYR A 164 38.31 0.56 54.96
CA TYR A 164 36.99 0.93 55.50
C TYR A 164 36.81 2.44 55.58
N GLN A 165 37.78 3.20 56.11
CA GLN A 165 37.70 4.67 56.17
C GLN A 165 37.64 5.33 54.78
N LYS A 166 38.32 4.76 53.77
CA LYS A 166 38.22 5.23 52.37
C LYS A 166 36.84 4.94 51.79
N GLN A 167 36.31 3.74 52.03
CA GLN A 167 34.99 3.33 51.55
C GLN A 167 33.86 4.15 52.21
N GLU A 168 33.96 4.44 53.50
CA GLU A 168 33.01 5.30 54.22
C GLU A 168 33.02 6.75 53.68
N LYS A 169 34.20 7.33 53.42
CA LYS A 169 34.32 8.64 52.76
C LYS A 169 33.72 8.65 51.34
N ILE A 170 33.80 7.54 50.61
CA ILE A 170 33.14 7.39 49.30
C ILE A 170 31.61 7.33 49.46
N ILE A 171 31.11 6.55 50.42
CA ILE A 171 29.67 6.44 50.73
C ILE A 171 29.09 7.79 51.14
N GLN A 172 29.79 8.56 51.99
CA GLN A 172 29.37 9.91 52.38
C GLN A 172 29.28 10.86 51.17
N LYS A 173 30.28 10.88 50.29
CA LYS A 173 30.26 11.68 49.04
C LYS A 173 29.12 11.28 48.10
N LEU A 174 28.86 9.97 47.94
CA LEU A 174 27.75 9.48 47.12
C LEU A 174 26.39 9.82 47.74
N SER A 175 26.26 9.76 49.06
CA SER A 175 25.06 10.16 49.79
C SER A 175 24.76 11.65 49.61
N GLN A 176 25.77 12.52 49.75
CA GLN A 176 25.64 13.96 49.51
C GLN A 176 25.22 14.24 48.05
N LYS A 177 25.90 13.64 47.06
CA LYS A 177 25.54 13.80 45.65
C LYS A 177 24.13 13.30 45.33
N ASN A 178 23.67 12.21 45.96
CA ASN A 178 22.29 11.75 45.85
C ASN A 178 21.28 12.74 46.46
N HIS A 179 21.64 13.45 47.54
CA HIS A 179 20.81 14.49 48.11
C HIS A 179 20.70 15.71 47.19
N GLU A 180 21.83 16.15 46.60
CA GLU A 180 21.89 17.22 45.60
C GLU A 180 21.03 16.88 44.37
N LEU A 181 21.21 15.70 43.76
CA LEU A 181 20.40 15.21 42.64
C LEU A 181 18.91 15.08 42.98
N LYS A 182 18.58 14.72 44.23
CA LYS A 182 17.18 14.66 44.69
C LYS A 182 16.57 16.07 44.77
N SER A 183 17.33 17.06 45.24
CA SER A 183 16.94 18.47 45.27
C SER A 183 16.73 19.03 43.85
N GLU A 184 17.68 18.79 42.95
CA GLU A 184 17.59 19.17 41.53
C GLU A 184 16.34 18.56 40.85
N ASN A 185 16.07 17.27 41.11
CA ASN A 185 14.88 16.58 40.60
C ASN A 185 13.57 17.17 41.17
N THR A 186 13.56 17.64 42.42
CA THR A 186 12.40 18.40 42.94
C THR A 186 12.23 19.75 42.25
N THR A 187 13.31 20.48 41.98
CA THR A 187 13.27 21.76 41.24
C THR A 187 12.74 21.56 39.82
N MET A 188 13.30 20.60 39.07
CA MET A 188 12.82 20.24 37.72
C MET A 188 11.34 19.82 37.71
N LYS A 189 10.87 19.10 38.75
CA LYS A 189 9.43 18.79 38.88
C LYS A 189 8.58 20.04 39.07
N THR A 190 8.99 20.97 39.93
CA THR A 190 8.26 22.24 40.13
C THR A 190 8.25 23.10 38.87
N GLU A 191 9.35 23.17 38.13
CA GLU A 191 9.42 23.89 36.85
C GLU A 191 8.50 23.25 35.81
N ARG A 192 8.49 21.92 35.70
CA ARG A 192 7.59 21.18 34.78
C ARG A 192 6.12 21.42 35.10
N TYR A 193 5.74 21.52 36.38
CA TYR A 193 4.37 21.90 36.77
C TYR A 193 4.03 23.33 36.34
N PHE A 194 4.96 24.28 36.50
CA PHE A 194 4.79 25.66 36.08
C PHE A 194 4.65 25.78 34.55
N GLN A 195 5.53 25.14 33.78
CA GLN A 195 5.47 25.08 32.32
C GLN A 195 4.16 24.44 31.83
N ASN A 196 3.71 23.35 32.45
CA ASN A 196 2.41 22.74 32.13
C ASN A 196 1.24 23.72 32.40
N GLY A 197 1.29 24.50 33.48
CA GLY A 197 0.31 25.55 33.76
C GLY A 197 0.27 26.64 32.68
N GLN A 198 1.43 27.06 32.16
CA GLN A 198 1.50 27.98 31.02
C GLN A 198 0.92 27.37 29.75
N ILE A 199 1.20 26.09 29.46
CA ILE A 199 0.66 25.37 28.30
C ILE A 199 -0.88 25.31 28.36
N GLU A 200 -1.48 25.00 29.50
CA GLU A 200 -2.95 24.98 29.64
C GLU A 200 -3.58 26.38 29.53
N SER A 201 -2.89 27.42 30.01
CA SER A 201 -3.31 28.81 29.80
C SER A 201 -3.32 29.17 28.30
N LEU A 202 -2.24 28.84 27.58
CA LEU A 202 -2.12 29.09 26.13
C LEU A 202 -3.15 28.30 25.31
N LYS A 203 -3.40 27.02 25.65
CA LYS A 203 -4.49 26.23 25.03
C LYS A 203 -5.85 26.90 25.22
N THR A 204 -6.13 27.42 26.42
CA THR A 204 -7.38 28.11 26.72
C THR A 204 -7.52 29.39 25.88
N GLN A 205 -6.45 30.17 25.74
CA GLN A 205 -6.44 31.35 24.85
C GLN A 205 -6.65 30.99 23.38
N LEU A 206 -6.04 29.90 22.90
CA LEU A 206 -6.18 29.40 21.53
C LEU A 206 -7.65 29.00 21.24
N ILE A 207 -8.30 28.28 22.15
CA ILE A 207 -9.74 27.93 22.04
C ILE A 207 -10.63 29.18 21.98
N ILE A 208 -10.30 30.24 22.74
CA ILE A 208 -11.03 31.52 22.68
C ILE A 208 -10.83 32.17 21.30
N LYS A 209 -9.61 32.20 20.78
CA LYS A 209 -9.29 32.77 19.47
C LYS A 209 -9.92 31.99 18.31
N GLU A 210 -10.01 30.66 18.37
CA GLU A 210 -10.75 29.87 17.38
C GLU A 210 -12.25 30.20 17.36
N LYS A 211 -12.87 30.42 18.52
CA LYS A 211 -14.28 30.82 18.61
C LYS A 211 -14.49 32.22 18.01
N GLU A 212 -13.55 33.13 18.25
CA GLU A 212 -13.55 34.48 17.66
C GLU A 212 -13.39 34.42 16.13
N ILE A 213 -12.46 33.63 15.60
CA ILE A 213 -12.27 33.42 14.15
C ILE A 213 -13.54 32.84 13.52
N LYS A 214 -14.15 31.80 14.12
CA LYS A 214 -15.41 31.20 13.63
C LYS A 214 -16.55 32.24 13.58
N ARG A 215 -16.63 33.13 14.57
CA ARG A 215 -17.60 34.25 14.58
C ARG A 215 -17.32 35.25 13.45
N LEU A 216 -16.06 35.64 13.25
CA LEU A 216 -15.67 36.58 12.19
C LEU A 216 -15.95 36.02 10.78
N VAL A 217 -15.64 34.74 10.54
CA VAL A 217 -15.96 34.06 9.27
C VAL A 217 -17.47 34.03 9.01
N SER A 218 -18.30 33.79 10.05
CA SER A 218 -19.75 33.86 9.92
C SER A 218 -20.25 35.26 9.55
N ILE A 219 -19.67 36.32 10.14
CA ILE A 219 -20.01 37.71 9.83
C ILE A 219 -19.58 38.06 8.39
N GLN A 220 -18.38 37.64 7.97
CA GLN A 220 -17.90 37.84 6.60
C GLN A 220 -18.85 37.20 5.58
N LYS A 221 -19.29 35.96 5.80
CA LYS A 221 -20.26 35.29 4.91
C LYS A 221 -21.58 36.06 4.79
N GLN A 222 -22.10 36.59 5.90
CA GLN A 222 -23.31 37.43 5.89
C GLN A 222 -23.09 38.76 5.14
N LEU A 223 -21.89 39.35 5.20
CA LEU A 223 -21.56 40.54 4.42
C LEU A 223 -21.46 40.24 2.91
N GLU A 224 -20.86 39.11 2.53
CA GLU A 224 -20.79 38.65 1.15
C GLU A 224 -22.18 38.36 0.57
N GLU A 225 -23.06 37.67 1.33
CA GLU A 225 -24.46 37.43 0.96
C GLU A 225 -25.24 38.76 0.77
N ASN A 226 -25.08 39.71 1.70
CA ASN A 226 -25.68 41.05 1.58
C ASN A 226 -25.13 41.83 0.38
N GLN A 227 -23.84 41.72 0.06
CA GLN A 227 -23.24 42.38 -1.11
C GLN A 227 -23.76 41.78 -2.43
N GLN A 228 -23.93 40.46 -2.50
CA GLN A 228 -24.57 39.81 -3.64
C GLN A 228 -26.03 40.27 -3.82
N PHE A 229 -26.77 40.44 -2.73
CA PHE A 229 -28.14 40.98 -2.75
C PHE A 229 -28.21 42.45 -3.18
N GLN A 230 -27.29 43.30 -2.72
CA GLN A 230 -27.19 44.69 -3.22
C GLN A 230 -26.84 44.76 -4.72
N ASN A 231 -25.98 43.84 -5.19
CA ASN A 231 -25.64 43.72 -6.61
C ASN A 231 -26.85 43.26 -7.46
N SER A 232 -27.70 42.36 -6.96
CA SER A 232 -28.91 41.94 -7.68
C SER A 232 -29.98 43.03 -7.72
N ILE A 233 -30.19 43.77 -6.61
CA ILE A 233 -31.03 44.98 -6.58
C ILE A 233 -30.53 46.01 -7.60
N THR A 234 -29.21 46.25 -7.65
CA THR A 234 -28.63 47.24 -8.57
C THR A 234 -28.84 46.84 -10.03
N LYS A 235 -28.66 45.56 -10.39
CA LYS A 235 -28.98 45.04 -11.72
C LYS A 235 -30.46 45.19 -12.07
N SER A 236 -31.35 44.85 -11.14
CA SER A 236 -32.80 45.00 -11.32
C SER A 236 -33.20 46.47 -11.55
N ARG A 237 -32.64 47.41 -10.77
CA ARG A 237 -32.85 48.86 -10.99
C ARG A 237 -32.34 49.33 -12.34
N GLN A 238 -31.18 48.87 -12.79
CA GLN A 238 -30.65 49.18 -14.13
C GLN A 238 -31.54 48.63 -15.24
N GLN A 239 -32.13 47.44 -15.06
CA GLN A 239 -33.09 46.87 -15.99
C GLN A 239 -34.38 47.72 -16.06
N ILE A 240 -35.00 48.03 -14.92
CA ILE A 240 -36.19 48.89 -14.83
C ILE A 240 -35.94 50.26 -15.50
N PHE A 241 -34.74 50.82 -15.33
CA PHE A 241 -34.37 52.08 -15.98
C PHE A 241 -34.26 51.97 -17.51
N ARG A 242 -33.74 50.85 -18.04
CA ARG A 242 -33.72 50.58 -19.50
C ARG A 242 -35.14 50.42 -20.04
N GLU A 243 -35.97 49.61 -19.38
CA GLU A 243 -37.38 49.41 -19.74
C GLU A 243 -38.15 50.74 -19.68
N SER A 244 -37.83 51.64 -18.75
CA SER A 244 -38.41 52.99 -18.68
C SER A 244 -38.00 53.88 -19.86
N ILE A 245 -36.76 53.78 -20.35
CA ILE A 245 -36.31 54.54 -21.54
C ILE A 245 -36.99 53.98 -22.80
N GLU A 246 -37.06 52.66 -22.93
CA GLU A 246 -37.71 52.00 -24.07
C GLU A 246 -39.21 52.34 -24.13
N ASN A 247 -39.92 52.32 -22.99
CA ASN A 247 -41.30 52.76 -22.89
C ASN A 247 -41.48 54.25 -23.25
N ALA A 248 -40.56 55.13 -22.86
CA ALA A 248 -40.61 56.55 -23.25
C ALA A 248 -40.43 56.74 -24.76
N GLN A 249 -39.51 56.00 -25.38
CA GLN A 249 -39.32 56.00 -26.84
C GLN A 249 -40.55 55.47 -27.58
N LEU A 250 -41.18 54.40 -27.08
CA LEU A 250 -42.44 53.87 -27.63
C LEU A 250 -43.60 54.86 -27.50
N GLN A 251 -43.71 55.59 -26.39
CA GLN A 251 -44.70 56.66 -26.23
C GLN A 251 -44.47 57.82 -27.21
N GLU A 252 -43.21 58.21 -27.45
CA GLU A 252 -42.88 59.24 -28.45
C GLU A 252 -43.21 58.78 -29.88
N GLN A 253 -42.91 57.51 -30.21
CA GLN A 253 -43.30 56.91 -31.50
C GLN A 253 -44.81 56.87 -31.68
N LEU A 254 -45.58 56.46 -30.66
CA LEU A 254 -47.05 56.49 -30.68
C LEU A 254 -47.58 57.91 -30.92
N LYS A 255 -47.08 58.90 -30.18
CA LYS A 255 -47.49 60.30 -30.33
C LYS A 255 -47.19 60.86 -31.73
N ASN A 256 -46.06 60.50 -32.32
CA ASN A 256 -45.71 60.85 -33.70
C ASN A 256 -46.64 60.16 -34.73
N LEU A 257 -47.08 58.93 -34.46
CA LEU A 257 -48.07 58.20 -35.27
C LEU A 257 -49.47 58.84 -35.17
N GLU A 258 -49.91 59.19 -33.96
CA GLU A 258 -51.17 59.91 -33.72
C GLU A 258 -51.19 61.27 -34.43
N PHE A 259 -50.09 62.02 -34.39
CA PHE A 259 -49.97 63.30 -35.10
C PHE A 259 -50.05 63.14 -36.63
N ARG A 260 -49.39 62.12 -37.19
CA ARG A 260 -49.53 61.79 -38.63
C ARG A 260 -50.97 61.42 -38.97
N TYR A 261 -51.59 60.55 -38.18
CA TYR A 261 -52.97 60.12 -38.42
C TYR A 261 -53.98 61.28 -38.33
N GLN A 262 -53.79 62.24 -37.41
CA GLN A 262 -54.57 63.47 -37.37
C GLN A 262 -54.33 64.40 -38.57
N THR A 263 -53.14 64.38 -39.15
CA THR A 263 -52.80 65.15 -40.36
C THR A 263 -53.46 64.52 -41.58
N ASP A 264 -53.29 63.21 -41.76
CA ASP A 264 -53.95 62.42 -42.82
C ASP A 264 -55.49 62.59 -42.78
N ILE A 265 -56.10 62.61 -41.59
CA ILE A 265 -57.55 62.89 -41.44
C ILE A 265 -57.91 64.28 -41.96
N LYS A 266 -57.13 65.33 -41.62
CA LYS A 266 -57.41 66.70 -42.09
C LYS A 266 -57.27 66.81 -43.61
N ASP A 267 -56.24 66.18 -44.18
CA ASP A 267 -56.02 66.18 -45.63
C ASP A 267 -57.17 65.44 -46.34
N ARG A 268 -57.68 64.34 -45.77
CA ARG A 268 -58.88 63.64 -46.26
C ARG A 268 -60.17 64.45 -46.09
N ASP A 269 -60.35 65.15 -44.97
CA ASP A 269 -61.51 66.02 -44.76
C ASP A 269 -61.50 67.19 -45.77
N GLN A 270 -60.32 67.74 -46.09
CA GLN A 270 -60.15 68.76 -47.13
C GLN A 270 -60.44 68.18 -48.52
N GLU A 271 -59.92 66.99 -48.87
CA GLU A 271 -60.25 66.28 -50.12
C GLU A 271 -61.78 66.06 -50.26
N ILE A 272 -62.47 65.73 -49.16
CA ILE A 272 -63.94 65.59 -49.12
C ILE A 272 -64.64 66.94 -49.31
N ILE A 273 -64.11 68.04 -48.77
CA ILE A 273 -64.65 69.40 -48.98
C ILE A 273 -64.49 69.80 -50.45
N ASP A 274 -63.31 69.61 -51.03
CA ASP A 274 -63.01 69.95 -52.43
C ASP A 274 -63.87 69.13 -53.40
N LEU A 275 -64.07 67.83 -53.14
CA LEU A 275 -64.98 66.97 -53.91
C LEU A 275 -66.46 67.40 -53.79
N LYS A 276 -66.88 67.90 -52.61
CA LYS A 276 -68.23 68.48 -52.45
C LYS A 276 -68.37 69.79 -53.23
N GLN A 277 -67.34 70.62 -53.25
CA GLN A 277 -67.31 71.87 -54.02
C GLN A 277 -67.46 71.56 -55.53
N GLN A 278 -66.68 70.61 -56.06
CA GLN A 278 -66.79 70.15 -57.44
C GLN A 278 -68.16 69.54 -57.78
N LEU A 279 -68.79 68.84 -56.83
CA LEU A 279 -70.16 68.33 -57.00
C LEU A 279 -71.19 69.46 -57.13
N ILE A 280 -71.06 70.53 -56.34
CA ILE A 280 -71.93 71.71 -56.44
C ILE A 280 -71.73 72.42 -57.78
N GLU A 281 -70.48 72.63 -58.20
CA GLU A 281 -70.15 73.22 -59.52
C GLU A 281 -70.72 72.37 -60.67
N TYR A 282 -70.64 71.04 -60.57
CA TYR A 282 -71.23 70.12 -61.54
C TYR A 282 -72.76 70.18 -61.55
N GLU A 283 -73.43 70.30 -60.40
CA GLU A 283 -74.88 70.52 -60.33
C GLU A 283 -75.31 71.86 -60.92
N GLU A 284 -74.54 72.93 -60.73
CA GLU A 284 -74.80 74.23 -61.37
C GLU A 284 -74.61 74.16 -62.89
N LEU A 285 -73.52 73.54 -63.36
CA LEU A 285 -73.28 73.31 -64.78
C LEU A 285 -74.41 72.47 -65.41
N LYS A 286 -74.90 71.45 -64.69
CA LYS A 286 -76.05 70.64 -65.10
C LYS A 286 -77.34 71.48 -65.18
N LYS A 287 -77.63 72.35 -64.21
CA LYS A 287 -78.76 73.28 -64.26
C LYS A 287 -78.65 74.28 -65.42
N GLN A 288 -77.44 74.72 -65.77
CA GLN A 288 -77.21 75.56 -66.95
C GLN A 288 -77.47 74.78 -68.26
N LEU A 289 -77.01 73.52 -68.34
CA LEU A 289 -77.31 72.61 -69.46
C LEU A 289 -78.82 72.35 -69.59
N GLU A 290 -79.54 72.08 -68.50
CA GLU A 290 -80.99 71.89 -68.50
C GLU A 290 -81.73 73.16 -68.99
N LYS A 291 -81.26 74.37 -68.62
CA LYS A 291 -81.78 75.65 -69.18
C LYS A 291 -81.51 75.77 -70.68
N TYR A 292 -80.30 75.46 -71.15
CA TYR A 292 -80.00 75.44 -72.60
C TYR A 292 -80.85 74.42 -73.36
N GLN A 293 -81.15 73.28 -72.74
CA GLN A 293 -82.00 72.24 -73.33
C GLN A 293 -83.47 72.69 -73.43
N TYR A 294 -83.96 73.46 -72.45
CA TYR A 294 -85.28 74.10 -72.48
C TYR A 294 -85.38 75.17 -73.59
N ILE A 295 -84.39 76.07 -73.68
CA ILE A 295 -84.30 77.08 -74.75
C ILE A 295 -84.21 76.43 -76.15
N SER A 296 -83.50 75.30 -76.26
CA SER A 296 -83.43 74.51 -77.50
C SER A 296 -84.77 73.84 -77.86
N GLN A 297 -85.61 73.49 -76.89
CA GLN A 297 -86.96 72.98 -77.14
C GLN A 297 -87.94 74.10 -77.55
N GLU A 298 -87.86 75.30 -76.95
CA GLU A 298 -88.62 76.47 -77.42
C GLU A 298 -88.26 76.86 -78.87
N GLN A 299 -86.98 76.81 -79.24
CA GLN A 299 -86.55 77.07 -80.62
C GLN A 299 -87.06 76.02 -81.62
N LYS A 300 -87.32 74.78 -81.19
CA LYS A 300 -87.93 73.75 -82.05
C LYS A 300 -89.45 73.90 -82.20
N ILE A 301 -90.11 74.55 -81.26
CA ILE A 301 -91.56 74.84 -81.34
C ILE A 301 -91.82 76.06 -82.23
N ASN A 302 -90.94 77.06 -82.23
CA ASN A 302 -91.02 78.23 -83.12
C ASN A 302 -90.48 77.99 -84.56
N GLN A 303 -90.04 76.78 -84.90
CA GLN A 303 -89.53 76.41 -86.24
C GLN A 303 -90.47 75.51 -87.07
N PHE A 304 -91.75 75.40 -86.71
CA PHE A 304 -92.73 74.63 -87.49
C PHE A 304 -93.65 75.47 -88.40
N ASP A 305 -93.78 76.78 -88.15
CA ASP A 305 -94.69 77.69 -88.89
C ASP A 305 -94.03 78.53 -90.00
N ILE A 306 -92.71 78.41 -90.21
CA ILE A 306 -92.03 79.01 -91.38
C ILE A 306 -91.43 77.91 -92.26
N GLN A 307 -92.33 77.34 -93.07
CA GLN A 307 -92.15 76.96 -94.48
C GLN A 307 -90.83 76.26 -94.87
N LYS A 308 -90.81 75.03 -95.39
CA LYS A 308 -91.70 74.47 -96.44
C LYS A 308 -91.77 75.30 -97.73
N VAL A 309 -90.69 76.03 -98.04
CA VAL A 309 -90.38 76.55 -99.40
C VAL A 309 -88.91 76.27 -99.70
N GLU A 310 -88.67 75.56 -100.82
CA GLU A 310 -87.46 75.56 -101.69
C GLU A 310 -86.08 75.70 -100.99
N SER A 311 -85.26 74.67 -100.80
CA SER A 311 -84.85 73.58 -101.70
C SER A 311 -84.05 74.03 -102.94
N ARG A 312 -82.75 73.72 -102.93
CA ARG A 312 -81.82 73.59 -104.08
C ARG A 312 -81.44 74.92 -104.76
N GLN A 313 -80.23 75.11 -105.27
CA GLN A 313 -79.01 74.31 -105.28
C GLN A 313 -77.86 75.28 -105.61
N ASP A 314 -76.71 75.19 -104.94
CA ASP A 314 -75.48 75.17 -105.74
C ASP A 314 -74.38 74.35 -105.06
N SER A 315 -73.56 73.70 -105.88
CA SER A 315 -72.69 72.62 -105.45
C SER A 315 -71.59 72.39 -106.46
N THR A 316 -70.31 72.42 -106.05
CA THR A 316 -69.28 71.49 -106.56
C THR A 316 -67.91 71.65 -105.87
N ARG A 317 -67.50 70.59 -105.16
CA ARG A 317 -66.28 69.77 -105.40
C ARG A 317 -66.24 68.71 -104.27
N LYS A 318 -66.45 67.39 -104.50
CA LYS A 318 -65.71 66.43 -105.36
C LYS A 318 -64.19 66.50 -105.08
N LEU A 319 -63.44 65.42 -104.81
CA LEU A 319 -63.67 64.00 -105.12
C LEU A 319 -62.60 63.10 -104.43
N LYS A 320 -62.94 61.79 -104.32
CA LYS A 320 -62.15 60.57 -104.02
C LYS A 320 -62.01 60.19 -102.54
N ILE A 321 -62.47 59.03 -102.04
CA ILE A 321 -62.58 57.64 -102.55
C ILE A 321 -61.23 56.93 -102.75
N SER A 322 -60.82 56.17 -101.73
CA SER A 322 -60.48 54.73 -101.80
C SER A 322 -60.21 54.20 -100.37
N LEU A 323 -60.96 53.25 -99.81
CA LEU A 323 -61.11 51.82 -100.12
C LEU A 323 -59.95 50.91 -99.69
N ASN A 324 -60.34 49.79 -99.07
CA ASN A 324 -59.61 48.54 -98.87
C ASN A 324 -58.44 48.49 -97.86
N ASN A 325 -58.15 47.34 -97.26
CA ASN A 325 -59.01 46.26 -96.74
C ASN A 325 -58.12 45.30 -95.91
N SER A 326 -58.75 44.42 -95.12
CA SER A 326 -58.22 43.09 -94.74
C SER A 326 -56.72 42.92 -94.38
N GLY A 327 -56.45 42.69 -93.10
CA GLY A 327 -56.15 41.30 -92.71
C GLY A 327 -54.74 40.93 -92.22
N ILE A 328 -54.76 40.33 -91.01
CA ILE A 328 -54.05 39.09 -90.64
C ILE A 328 -52.54 39.16 -90.29
N SER A 329 -52.23 38.57 -89.12
CA SER A 329 -50.91 38.08 -88.65
C SER A 329 -49.85 39.15 -88.27
N GLN A 330 -48.99 38.99 -87.26
CA GLN A 330 -48.78 37.87 -86.31
C GLN A 330 -47.99 38.37 -85.07
N GLN A 331 -48.21 37.77 -83.88
CA GLN A 331 -47.29 37.70 -82.70
C GLN A 331 -46.92 39.06 -82.01
N GLN A 332 -46.67 39.23 -80.71
CA GLN A 332 -46.69 38.45 -79.44
C GLN A 332 -46.52 39.48 -78.26
N GLN A 333 -46.89 39.31 -76.98
CA GLN A 333 -47.51 38.24 -76.19
C GLN A 333 -48.54 38.77 -75.16
N ASN A 334 -49.54 37.93 -74.85
CA ASN A 334 -50.11 37.55 -73.54
C ASN A 334 -50.32 38.55 -72.38
N TYR A 335 -51.60 38.77 -72.07
CA TYR A 335 -52.13 38.74 -70.69
C TYR A 335 -52.34 37.28 -70.25
N SER A 336 -51.85 36.86 -69.08
CA SER A 336 -52.39 35.69 -68.34
C SER A 336 -51.81 35.51 -66.93
N VAL A 337 -52.68 35.39 -65.92
CA VAL A 337 -52.79 34.26 -64.94
C VAL A 337 -51.57 33.98 -64.00
N LEU A 338 -51.64 33.59 -62.72
CA LEU A 338 -52.63 33.40 -61.63
C LEU A 338 -51.92 32.49 -60.59
N ARG A 339 -52.16 32.66 -59.26
CA ARG A 339 -51.59 31.84 -58.13
C ARG A 339 -50.08 32.08 -57.88
N GLN A 340 -49.56 32.05 -56.65
CA GLN A 340 -50.07 31.68 -55.31
C GLN A 340 -49.89 32.90 -54.36
N SER A 341 -50.82 33.39 -53.55
CA SER A 341 -51.70 32.80 -52.51
C SER A 341 -51.01 32.44 -51.18
N SER A 342 -51.14 33.36 -50.20
CA SER A 342 -51.45 33.12 -48.77
C SER A 342 -50.32 32.55 -47.89
N GLN A 343 -50.13 32.90 -46.61
CA GLN A 343 -51.04 33.34 -45.52
C GLN A 343 -50.37 34.46 -44.69
N GLN A 344 -51.02 35.58 -44.35
CA GLN A 344 -52.00 35.80 -43.26
C GLN A 344 -51.43 35.85 -41.82
N TYR A 345 -51.47 37.08 -41.30
CA TYR A 345 -51.63 37.56 -39.93
C TYR A 345 -52.33 36.65 -38.89
N LYS A 346 -52.01 36.95 -37.61
CA LYS A 346 -52.67 36.54 -36.33
C LYS A 346 -52.42 35.11 -35.83
N GLN A 347 -51.67 34.99 -34.72
CA GLN A 347 -52.29 34.71 -33.42
C GLN A 347 -51.40 35.07 -32.23
N SER A 348 -52.05 35.44 -31.14
CA SER A 348 -51.49 35.80 -29.84
C SER A 348 -51.43 34.59 -28.89
N ILE A 349 -50.50 34.64 -27.92
CA ILE A 349 -50.65 34.17 -26.53
C ILE A 349 -51.51 32.90 -26.31
N GLN A 350 -50.88 31.75 -26.02
CA GLN A 350 -51.19 31.02 -24.78
C GLN A 350 -50.14 29.98 -24.36
N MET A 351 -49.76 30.08 -23.08
CA MET A 351 -49.42 29.05 -22.09
C MET A 351 -48.91 27.64 -22.53
N ASP A 352 -47.66 27.38 -22.12
CA ASP A 352 -47.31 26.48 -20.99
C ASP A 352 -47.49 24.94 -21.09
N LEU A 353 -46.64 24.24 -20.34
CA LEU A 353 -46.71 22.82 -19.92
C LEU A 353 -46.54 21.70 -20.98
N SER A 354 -45.28 21.32 -21.24
CA SER A 354 -44.80 19.92 -21.11
C SER A 354 -43.27 19.89 -20.96
N LYS A 355 -42.76 19.76 -19.73
CA LYS A 355 -42.19 18.51 -19.15
C LYS A 355 -41.11 17.88 -20.05
N ILE A 356 -39.83 18.12 -19.74
CA ILE A 356 -39.02 17.23 -18.90
C ILE A 356 -38.96 15.80 -19.46
N GLN A 357 -37.87 15.48 -20.17
CA GLN A 357 -37.08 14.25 -19.95
C GLN A 357 -35.74 14.31 -20.69
N ASN A 358 -34.77 13.55 -20.18
CA ASN A 358 -33.47 13.21 -20.78
C ASN A 358 -32.40 14.32 -20.79
N THR A 359 -32.04 14.69 -19.57
CA THR A 359 -30.66 14.66 -19.07
C THR A 359 -29.75 13.58 -19.69
N GLU A 360 -28.44 13.81 -19.59
CA GLU A 360 -27.38 12.77 -19.51
C GLU A 360 -27.23 11.80 -20.71
N PHE A 361 -26.40 12.15 -21.72
CA PHE A 361 -25.56 11.12 -22.40
C PHE A 361 -24.31 11.63 -23.17
N THR A 362 -24.09 12.94 -23.30
CA THR A 362 -22.92 13.50 -24.07
C THR A 362 -21.83 14.12 -23.19
N LYS A 363 -21.69 13.66 -21.94
CA LYS A 363 -20.69 14.16 -20.98
C LYS A 363 -19.64 13.14 -20.53
N TYR A 364 -19.57 11.96 -21.17
CA TYR A 364 -18.81 10.81 -20.63
C TYR A 364 -17.79 10.17 -21.59
N CYS A 365 -17.36 10.88 -22.65
CA CYS A 365 -16.38 10.36 -23.62
C CYS A 365 -15.17 11.26 -23.88
N ASN A 366 -15.06 12.44 -23.24
CA ASN A 366 -13.93 13.35 -23.40
C ASN A 366 -13.06 13.47 -22.12
N GLU A 367 -13.38 12.76 -21.03
CA GLU A 367 -12.65 12.89 -19.74
C GLU A 367 -11.41 11.97 -19.62
N ILE A 368 -11.10 11.17 -20.64
CA ILE A 368 -9.93 10.27 -20.65
C ILE A 368 -8.68 10.94 -21.27
N ASP A 369 -8.84 11.97 -22.11
CA ASP A 369 -7.76 12.55 -22.94
C ASP A 369 -7.19 13.89 -22.41
N GLU A 370 -7.80 14.48 -21.36
CA GLU A 370 -7.27 15.68 -20.68
C GLU A 370 -6.43 15.36 -19.43
N SER A 371 -6.57 14.16 -18.85
CA SER A 371 -5.85 13.75 -17.64
C SER A 371 -4.34 13.60 -17.86
N GLU A 372 -3.90 13.15 -19.04
CA GLU A 372 -2.47 13.10 -19.38
C GLU A 372 -1.86 14.49 -19.63
N LYS A 373 -2.64 15.45 -20.14
CA LYS A 373 -2.13 16.80 -20.47
C LYS A 373 -2.01 17.72 -19.25
N GLN A 374 -2.82 17.52 -18.20
CA GLN A 374 -2.69 18.29 -16.95
C GLN A 374 -1.44 17.91 -16.13
N LEU A 375 -0.90 16.69 -16.29
CA LEU A 375 0.33 16.27 -15.62
C LEU A 375 1.59 17.01 -16.12
N GLN A 376 1.63 17.43 -17.40
CA GLN A 376 2.82 18.07 -17.99
C GLN A 376 2.91 19.60 -17.77
N GLN A 377 1.85 20.27 -17.31
CA GLN A 377 1.83 21.74 -17.15
C GLN A 377 1.83 22.25 -15.70
N SER A 378 1.86 21.36 -14.68
CA SER A 378 1.86 21.74 -13.26
C SER A 378 3.23 22.21 -12.70
N ASN A 379 4.15 22.61 -13.59
CA ASN A 379 5.46 23.16 -13.24
C ASN A 379 5.37 24.63 -12.77
N ARG A 380 4.86 24.89 -11.55
CA ARG A 380 5.14 26.11 -10.75
C ARG A 380 4.56 26.05 -9.32
N LYS A 381 5.47 25.85 -8.35
CA LYS A 381 5.37 25.85 -6.86
C LYS A 381 5.53 24.45 -6.26
N GLN A 382 6.78 23.99 -6.25
CA GLN A 382 7.24 22.88 -5.42
C GLN A 382 6.86 23.13 -3.95
N LYS A 383 5.82 22.42 -3.48
CA LYS A 383 5.32 22.57 -2.12
C LYS A 383 6.20 21.74 -1.20
N LYS A 384 7.04 22.41 -0.39
CA LYS A 384 7.73 21.75 0.71
C LYS A 384 6.69 21.16 1.66
N VAL A 385 6.78 19.86 1.89
CA VAL A 385 5.99 19.12 2.87
C VAL A 385 6.91 18.63 3.99
N ILE A 386 6.34 18.35 5.15
CA ILE A 386 7.07 17.72 6.25
C ILE A 386 7.43 16.29 5.81
N ARG A 387 8.64 15.80 6.15
CA ARG A 387 9.01 14.39 5.93
C ARG A 387 8.02 13.46 6.64
N VAL A 388 7.86 12.24 6.14
CA VAL A 388 7.12 11.20 6.88
C VAL A 388 8.12 10.51 7.82
N ASN A 389 7.89 10.55 9.14
CA ASN A 389 8.76 9.89 10.10
C ASN A 389 8.32 8.44 10.31
N GLN A 390 9.22 7.58 10.81
CA GLN A 390 8.86 6.21 11.18
C GLN A 390 7.69 6.16 12.16
N TYR A 391 7.60 7.10 13.11
CA TYR A 391 6.49 7.20 14.06
C TYR A 391 5.12 7.41 13.39
N ASP A 392 5.08 8.10 12.23
CA ASP A 392 3.84 8.40 11.50
C ASP A 392 3.29 7.18 10.75
N VAL A 393 4.15 6.17 10.48
CA VAL A 393 3.81 4.98 9.68
C VAL A 393 4.00 3.63 10.40
N ALA A 394 4.62 3.61 11.59
CA ALA A 394 4.94 2.38 12.32
C ALA A 394 3.70 1.48 12.55
N GLN A 395 2.54 2.09 12.81
CA GLN A 395 1.29 1.33 12.96
C GLN A 395 0.84 0.69 11.65
N PHE A 396 1.00 1.37 10.51
CA PHE A 396 0.68 0.79 9.20
C PHE A 396 1.64 -0.34 8.83
N GLY A 397 2.91 -0.25 9.23
CA GLY A 397 3.86 -1.37 9.12
C GLY A 397 3.40 -2.61 9.89
N LEU A 398 2.91 -2.42 11.13
CA LEU A 398 2.34 -3.50 11.94
C LEU A 398 1.02 -4.05 11.36
N GLU A 399 0.17 -3.20 10.81
CA GLU A 399 -1.07 -3.60 10.12
C GLU A 399 -0.78 -4.44 8.86
N ILE A 400 0.13 -3.97 7.99
CA ILE A 400 0.60 -4.71 6.82
C ILE A 400 1.13 -6.08 7.26
N LYS A 401 2.00 -6.12 8.28
CA LYS A 401 2.56 -7.36 8.80
C LYS A 401 1.49 -8.38 9.20
N PHE A 402 0.51 -8.00 10.02
CA PHE A 402 -0.52 -8.95 10.44
C PHE A 402 -1.50 -9.32 9.33
N LYS A 403 -1.67 -8.46 8.33
CA LYS A 403 -2.48 -8.71 7.13
C LYS A 403 -1.80 -9.64 6.11
N LEU A 404 -0.47 -9.64 6.07
CA LEU A 404 0.33 -10.64 5.36
C LEU A 404 0.27 -11.99 6.08
N LEU A 405 0.44 -11.98 7.41
CA LEU A 405 0.34 -13.19 8.26
C LEU A 405 -1.03 -13.87 8.15
N SER A 406 -2.13 -13.12 8.17
CA SER A 406 -3.50 -13.69 8.05
C SER A 406 -3.83 -14.25 6.67
N LYS A 407 -2.99 -13.97 5.67
CA LYS A 407 -3.07 -14.49 4.30
C LYS A 407 -1.99 -15.53 3.99
N GLU A 408 -1.18 -15.91 4.99
CA GLU A 408 -0.06 -16.86 4.87
C GLU A 408 0.97 -16.49 3.76
N VAL A 409 1.12 -15.19 3.42
CA VAL A 409 2.00 -14.72 2.34
C VAL A 409 3.45 -14.60 2.83
N SER A 410 4.41 -15.27 2.17
CA SER A 410 5.81 -15.19 2.57
C SER A 410 6.45 -13.84 2.23
N ILE A 411 7.58 -13.50 2.87
CA ILE A 411 8.30 -12.26 2.53
C ILE A 411 8.86 -12.31 1.10
N GLN A 412 9.21 -13.51 0.61
CA GLN A 412 9.64 -13.74 -0.77
C GLN A 412 8.50 -13.48 -1.76
N ASP A 413 7.28 -13.91 -1.45
CA ASP A 413 6.10 -13.61 -2.28
C ASP A 413 5.83 -12.10 -2.34
N VAL A 414 6.08 -11.38 -1.24
CA VAL A 414 6.00 -9.91 -1.22
C VAL A 414 7.10 -9.29 -2.08
N GLU A 415 8.35 -9.76 -1.99
CA GLU A 415 9.47 -9.28 -2.82
C GLU A 415 9.16 -9.40 -4.32
N MET A 416 8.63 -10.55 -4.76
CA MET A 416 8.20 -10.78 -6.15
C MET A 416 7.12 -9.79 -6.66
N LEU A 417 6.39 -9.11 -5.76
CA LEU A 417 5.43 -8.07 -6.17
C LEU A 417 6.12 -6.75 -6.54
N PHE A 418 7.27 -6.46 -5.93
CA PHE A 418 8.10 -5.30 -6.28
C PHE A 418 8.97 -5.59 -7.51
N GLU A 419 9.43 -6.83 -7.71
CA GLU A 419 10.20 -7.26 -8.89
C GLU A 419 9.45 -7.15 -10.24
N LYS A 420 8.15 -6.84 -10.22
CA LYS A 420 7.35 -6.53 -11.42
C LYS A 420 7.67 -5.18 -12.05
N TYR A 421 8.33 -4.30 -11.31
CA TYR A 421 8.77 -2.99 -11.77
C TYR A 421 10.24 -3.07 -12.21
N ASP A 422 10.68 -2.17 -13.09
CA ASP A 422 12.09 -2.01 -13.42
C ASP A 422 12.92 -1.63 -12.18
N GLN A 423 14.24 -1.44 -12.30
CA GLN A 423 15.17 -1.17 -11.17
C GLN A 423 14.71 -0.08 -10.16
N GLN A 424 13.78 0.81 -10.55
CA GLN A 424 13.17 1.82 -9.70
C GLN A 424 11.64 1.78 -9.75
N ILE A 425 11.00 2.18 -8.65
CA ILE A 425 9.54 2.34 -8.51
C ILE A 425 9.19 3.75 -8.04
N LYS A 426 8.08 4.32 -8.53
CA LYS A 426 7.59 5.68 -8.20
C LYS A 426 6.54 5.68 -7.10
N ILE A 427 6.31 6.85 -6.49
CA ILE A 427 5.27 7.03 -5.46
C ILE A 427 3.89 6.63 -5.98
N HIS A 428 3.50 6.99 -7.21
CA HIS A 428 2.19 6.59 -7.75
C HIS A 428 2.08 5.07 -7.99
N GLU A 429 3.15 4.41 -8.43
CA GLU A 429 3.17 2.94 -8.62
C GLU A 429 3.02 2.22 -7.27
N LEU A 430 3.64 2.72 -6.20
CA LEU A 430 3.42 2.22 -4.84
C LEU A 430 1.99 2.46 -4.32
N LEU A 431 1.33 3.56 -4.69
CA LEU A 431 -0.07 3.81 -4.30
C LEU A 431 -1.02 2.76 -4.87
N ASP A 432 -0.77 2.30 -6.09
CA ASP A 432 -1.55 1.26 -6.75
C ASP A 432 -1.19 -0.13 -6.22
N LEU A 433 0.10 -0.41 -6.01
CA LEU A 433 0.57 -1.65 -5.40
C LEU A 433 -0.04 -1.88 -4.00
N LEU A 434 -0.04 -0.85 -3.15
CA LEU A 434 -0.60 -0.90 -1.79
C LEU A 434 -2.14 -0.99 -1.76
N LEU A 435 -2.82 -0.67 -2.87
CA LEU A 435 -4.27 -0.88 -3.03
C LEU A 435 -4.61 -2.33 -3.41
N GLN A 436 -3.70 -3.03 -4.09
CA GLN A 436 -3.88 -4.42 -4.54
C GLN A 436 -3.63 -5.44 -3.42
N GLU A 437 -4.02 -6.69 -3.70
CA GLU A 437 -3.67 -7.84 -2.86
C GLU A 437 -2.14 -8.06 -2.86
N PRO A 438 -1.51 -8.39 -1.72
CA PRO A 438 -2.11 -8.72 -0.43
C PRO A 438 -2.39 -7.51 0.50
N PHE A 439 -1.85 -6.33 0.18
CA PHE A 439 -1.87 -5.15 1.07
C PHE A 439 -3.28 -4.58 1.28
N LYS A 440 -4.05 -4.36 0.20
CA LYS A 440 -5.45 -3.92 0.18
C LYS A 440 -5.74 -2.78 1.18
N ILE A 441 -4.90 -1.75 1.21
CA ILE A 441 -5.05 -0.59 2.08
C ILE A 441 -6.04 0.36 1.40
N GLN A 442 -7.21 0.59 2.00
CA GLN A 442 -8.29 1.35 1.34
C GLN A 442 -8.10 2.87 1.42
N SER A 443 -7.54 3.40 2.52
CA SER A 443 -7.34 4.84 2.69
C SER A 443 -6.19 5.36 1.81
N TYR A 444 -6.51 6.33 0.94
CA TYR A 444 -5.53 6.99 0.09
C TYR A 444 -4.42 7.69 0.88
N GLU A 445 -4.77 8.42 1.96
CA GLU A 445 -3.76 9.12 2.76
C GLU A 445 -2.85 8.15 3.53
N GLN A 446 -3.35 6.97 3.95
CA GLN A 446 -2.49 5.92 4.52
C GLN A 446 -1.50 5.39 3.46
N ARG A 447 -2.00 4.98 2.27
CA ARG A 447 -1.15 4.53 1.16
C ARG A 447 -0.09 5.57 0.82
N LYS A 448 -0.45 6.85 0.80
CA LYS A 448 0.43 7.97 0.49
C LYS A 448 1.49 8.23 1.56
N LEU A 449 1.16 8.13 2.84
CA LEU A 449 2.17 8.21 3.90
C LEU A 449 3.19 7.08 3.79
N ILE A 450 2.73 5.84 3.54
CA ILE A 450 3.57 4.66 3.39
C ILE A 450 4.45 4.79 2.13
N ALA A 451 3.85 5.07 0.97
CA ALA A 451 4.58 5.23 -0.30
C ALA A 451 5.64 6.34 -0.24
N ARG A 452 5.33 7.47 0.43
CA ARG A 452 6.31 8.53 0.72
C ARG A 452 7.43 8.03 1.61
N TYR A 453 7.12 7.38 2.74
CA TYR A 453 8.15 6.85 3.66
C TYR A 453 9.08 5.81 3.01
N LEU A 454 8.58 5.03 2.05
CA LEU A 454 9.36 4.02 1.33
C LEU A 454 10.30 4.61 0.26
N ILE A 455 10.00 5.80 -0.30
CA ILE A 455 10.75 6.41 -1.42
C ILE A 455 11.52 7.66 -1.02
N GLU A 456 10.95 8.53 -0.19
CA GLU A 456 11.56 9.79 0.22
C GLU A 456 12.78 9.51 1.11
N ASP A 457 13.90 10.16 0.79
CA ASP A 457 15.10 10.08 1.63
C ASP A 457 14.88 10.84 2.95
N ASN A 458 15.25 10.20 4.06
CA ASN A 458 14.93 10.63 5.43
C ASN A 458 15.94 11.62 6.03
N ASN A 459 16.96 12.01 5.26
CA ASN A 459 18.06 12.87 5.71
C ASN A 459 17.69 14.34 5.97
N GLU A 460 16.54 14.83 5.49
CA GLU A 460 16.08 16.22 5.68
C GLU A 460 14.71 16.31 6.37
N ASP A 461 14.46 17.36 7.17
CA ASP A 461 13.17 17.55 7.88
C ASP A 461 11.99 17.91 6.94
N TYR A 462 12.30 18.45 5.76
CA TYR A 462 11.32 18.87 4.76
C TYR A 462 11.69 18.34 3.39
N VAL A 463 10.71 17.80 2.68
CA VAL A 463 10.88 17.23 1.35
C VAL A 463 10.03 18.02 0.35
N VAL A 464 10.51 18.21 -0.88
CA VAL A 464 9.65 18.65 -1.98
C VAL A 464 8.82 17.45 -2.42
N TYR A 465 7.49 17.52 -2.22
CA TYR A 465 6.61 16.45 -2.69
C TYR A 465 6.57 16.43 -4.22
N ASP A 466 6.95 15.29 -4.79
CA ASP A 466 6.84 14.98 -6.21
C ASP A 466 6.30 13.55 -6.35
N ALA A 467 5.14 13.40 -6.98
CA ALA A 467 4.48 12.10 -7.16
C ALA A 467 5.20 11.20 -8.20
N LEU A 468 6.07 11.80 -9.03
CA LEU A 468 6.91 11.10 -10.00
C LEU A 468 8.27 10.70 -9.41
N ARG A 469 8.57 11.08 -8.15
CA ARG A 469 9.80 10.67 -7.45
C ARG A 469 9.86 9.15 -7.39
N SER A 470 10.99 8.60 -7.81
CA SER A 470 11.33 7.19 -7.75
C SER A 470 12.43 6.92 -6.72
N ASN A 471 12.58 5.64 -6.35
CA ASN A 471 13.75 5.12 -5.66
C ASN A 471 14.01 3.68 -6.13
N GLU A 472 15.22 3.17 -5.92
CA GLU A 472 15.60 1.81 -6.31
C GLU A 472 14.79 0.76 -5.53
N ILE A 473 14.32 -0.30 -6.20
CA ILE A 473 13.54 -1.37 -5.56
C ILE A 473 14.27 -1.94 -4.34
N GLN A 474 15.59 -2.12 -4.41
CA GLN A 474 16.37 -2.68 -3.31
C GLN A 474 16.33 -1.80 -2.04
N ILE A 475 16.35 -0.47 -2.23
CA ILE A 475 16.21 0.51 -1.15
C ILE A 475 14.78 0.46 -0.60
N VAL A 476 13.77 0.51 -1.48
CA VAL A 476 12.34 0.42 -1.12
C VAL A 476 12.03 -0.86 -0.34
N LEU A 477 12.54 -2.02 -0.77
CA LEU A 477 12.39 -3.30 -0.07
C LEU A 477 13.11 -3.32 1.29
N SER A 478 14.30 -2.71 1.38
CA SER A 478 15.02 -2.57 2.65
C SER A 478 14.22 -1.73 3.66
N VAL A 479 13.72 -0.55 3.24
CA VAL A 479 12.88 0.31 4.08
C VAL A 479 11.55 -0.37 4.43
N PHE A 480 10.95 -1.12 3.50
CA PHE A 480 9.75 -1.90 3.74
C PHE A 480 9.97 -3.00 4.81
N LYS A 481 11.07 -3.75 4.73
CA LYS A 481 11.46 -4.74 5.76
C LYS A 481 11.67 -4.08 7.12
N GLN A 482 12.28 -2.89 7.17
CA GLN A 482 12.42 -2.13 8.41
C GLN A 482 11.07 -1.66 8.97
N LEU A 483 10.14 -1.26 8.10
CA LEU A 483 8.80 -0.81 8.47
C LEU A 483 7.93 -1.92 9.08
N ILE A 484 7.96 -3.14 8.52
CA ILE A 484 7.24 -4.30 9.07
C ILE A 484 8.00 -4.99 10.23
N GLY A 485 9.30 -4.74 10.36
CA GLY A 485 10.18 -5.36 11.34
C GLY A 485 10.51 -6.83 11.02
N LYS A 486 10.94 -7.61 12.03
CA LYS A 486 11.18 -9.05 11.84
C LYS A 486 9.89 -9.72 11.37
N TYR A 487 9.89 -10.30 10.17
CA TYR A 487 8.75 -11.00 9.59
C TYR A 487 9.06 -12.49 9.45
N GLU A 488 8.18 -13.35 9.98
CA GLU A 488 8.33 -14.80 9.94
C GLU A 488 6.93 -15.42 10.08
N LEU A 489 6.51 -16.23 9.11
CA LEU A 489 5.22 -16.95 9.13
C LEU A 489 5.16 -17.89 10.34
N PHE A 490 3.99 -17.96 11.00
CA PHE A 490 3.79 -18.91 12.08
C PHE A 490 3.59 -20.32 11.51
N THR A 491 4.43 -21.28 11.91
CA THR A 491 4.22 -22.67 11.50
C THR A 491 3.11 -23.33 12.32
N LYS A 492 2.35 -24.29 11.77
CA LYS A 492 1.28 -25.00 12.51
C LYS A 492 1.78 -25.65 13.82
N LYS A 493 3.03 -26.10 13.86
CA LYS A 493 3.67 -26.66 15.07
C LYS A 493 4.00 -25.56 16.09
N GLU A 494 4.50 -24.42 15.63
CA GLU A 494 4.77 -23.25 16.46
C GLU A 494 3.50 -22.68 17.09
N ILE A 495 2.44 -22.52 16.29
CA ILE A 495 1.09 -22.12 16.76
C ILE A 495 0.64 -23.03 17.90
N TYR A 496 0.69 -24.35 17.69
CA TYR A 496 0.28 -25.31 18.71
C TYR A 496 1.14 -25.24 19.99
N SER A 497 2.46 -24.98 19.89
CA SER A 497 3.31 -24.77 21.08
C SER A 497 2.90 -23.51 21.83
N ILE A 498 2.82 -22.38 21.10
CA ILE A 498 2.47 -21.07 21.65
C ILE A 498 1.10 -21.09 22.31
N GLU A 499 0.08 -21.69 21.69
CA GLU A 499 -1.26 -21.78 22.26
C GLU A 499 -1.32 -22.58 23.56
N ASN A 500 -0.62 -23.72 23.63
CA ASN A 500 -0.55 -24.52 24.85
C ASN A 500 0.22 -23.80 25.98
N GLU A 501 1.33 -23.14 25.65
CA GLU A 501 2.10 -22.34 26.59
C GLU A 501 1.27 -21.16 27.12
N LEU A 502 0.63 -20.39 26.23
CA LEU A 502 -0.24 -19.27 26.59
C LEU A 502 -1.45 -19.70 27.40
N LYS A 503 -2.06 -20.85 27.09
CA LYS A 503 -3.16 -21.42 27.88
C LYS A 503 -2.73 -21.70 29.32
N LEU A 504 -1.63 -22.43 29.53
CA LEU A 504 -1.11 -22.72 30.87
C LEU A 504 -0.77 -21.44 31.66
N ILE A 505 -0.21 -20.44 30.96
CA ILE A 505 0.12 -19.15 31.54
C ILE A 505 -1.16 -18.39 31.93
N PHE A 506 -2.15 -18.26 31.03
CA PHE A 506 -3.38 -17.55 31.34
C PHE A 506 -4.24 -18.28 32.37
N GLU A 507 -4.34 -19.61 32.37
CA GLU A 507 -5.03 -20.38 33.41
C GLU A 507 -4.41 -20.12 34.80
N LYS A 508 -3.07 -20.05 34.91
CA LYS A 508 -2.36 -19.80 36.17
C LYS A 508 -2.52 -18.37 36.69
N TYR A 509 -2.46 -17.37 35.80
CA TYR A 509 -2.38 -15.95 36.17
C TYR A 509 -3.68 -15.16 35.90
N GLN A 510 -4.77 -15.81 35.49
CA GLN A 510 -6.02 -15.18 35.04
C GLN A 510 -6.54 -14.10 35.99
N PHE A 511 -6.57 -14.39 37.29
CA PHE A 511 -7.15 -13.48 38.29
C PHE A 511 -6.28 -12.22 38.46
N GLN A 512 -4.98 -12.39 38.73
CA GLN A 512 -4.03 -11.30 38.91
C GLN A 512 -3.97 -10.37 37.70
N PHE A 513 -3.95 -10.94 36.49
CA PHE A 513 -3.89 -10.15 35.27
C PHE A 513 -5.17 -9.36 35.00
N ASN A 514 -6.34 -9.99 35.19
CA ASN A 514 -7.60 -9.29 34.98
C ASN A 514 -7.80 -8.17 36.02
N ASP A 515 -7.46 -8.41 37.30
CA ASP A 515 -7.50 -7.35 38.32
C ASP A 515 -6.54 -6.20 37.96
N THR A 516 -5.30 -6.52 37.55
CA THR A 516 -4.31 -5.53 37.11
C THR A 516 -4.80 -4.70 35.91
N ILE A 517 -5.36 -5.32 34.87
CA ILE A 517 -5.94 -4.58 33.74
C ILE A 517 -7.11 -3.70 34.21
N GLN A 518 -8.03 -4.25 35.02
CA GLN A 518 -9.18 -3.50 35.52
C GLN A 518 -8.74 -2.24 36.28
N GLN A 519 -7.73 -2.36 37.15
CA GLN A 519 -7.13 -1.23 37.88
C GLN A 519 -6.51 -0.16 36.95
N LEU A 520 -5.86 -0.57 35.85
CA LEU A 520 -5.30 0.36 34.86
C LEU A 520 -6.38 1.10 34.07
N ILE A 521 -7.49 0.42 33.72
CA ILE A 521 -8.54 1.01 32.85
C ILE A 521 -9.64 1.77 33.62
N VAL A 522 -9.73 1.72 34.95
CA VAL A 522 -10.80 2.39 35.76
C VAL A 522 -11.08 3.85 35.33
N LYS A 523 -10.03 4.58 34.96
CA LYS A 523 -10.13 6.02 34.61
C LYS A 523 -10.41 6.28 33.12
N LYS A 524 -10.36 5.25 32.25
CA LYS A 524 -10.46 5.36 30.79
C LYS A 524 -11.88 5.10 30.28
N LYS A 525 -12.74 6.12 30.40
CA LYS A 525 -14.19 6.05 30.07
C LYS A 525 -14.52 5.75 28.61
N HIS A 526 -13.57 5.82 27.69
CA HIS A 526 -13.75 5.49 26.26
C HIS A 526 -13.64 4.00 25.96
N LEU A 527 -13.13 3.19 26.90
CA LEU A 527 -12.99 1.74 26.75
C LEU A 527 -14.25 1.01 27.23
N LYS A 528 -14.66 -0.04 26.50
CA LYS A 528 -15.74 -0.93 26.94
C LYS A 528 -15.20 -2.03 27.87
N PRO A 529 -16.03 -2.68 28.69
CA PRO A 529 -15.63 -3.86 29.45
C PRO A 529 -14.98 -4.92 28.55
N GLY A 530 -13.90 -5.55 29.02
CA GLY A 530 -13.11 -6.51 28.24
C GLY A 530 -12.12 -5.90 27.24
N GLN A 531 -11.99 -4.57 27.18
CA GLN A 531 -11.03 -3.85 26.34
C GLN A 531 -9.98 -3.10 27.16
N CYS A 532 -8.78 -2.96 26.60
CA CYS A 532 -7.69 -2.13 27.13
C CYS A 532 -6.87 -1.53 25.98
N GLU A 533 -6.12 -0.46 26.21
CA GLU A 533 -5.14 0.01 25.21
C GLU A 533 -3.91 -0.91 25.22
N LYS A 534 -3.22 -1.05 24.08
CA LYS A 534 -2.00 -1.87 23.97
C LYS A 534 -0.97 -1.58 25.07
N ALA A 535 -0.78 -0.31 25.43
CA ALA A 535 0.13 0.10 26.50
C ALA A 535 -0.31 -0.42 27.90
N ASP A 536 -1.61 -0.43 28.18
CA ASP A 536 -2.15 -1.00 29.43
C ASP A 536 -1.95 -2.51 29.47
N TYR A 537 -2.15 -3.18 28.34
CA TYR A 537 -1.94 -4.63 28.20
C TYR A 537 -0.47 -5.01 28.46
N GLU A 538 0.49 -4.30 27.85
CA GLU A 538 1.93 -4.48 28.09
C GLU A 538 2.32 -4.16 29.54
N GLN A 539 1.68 -3.17 30.16
CA GLN A 539 1.92 -2.82 31.56
C GLN A 539 1.36 -3.89 32.52
N ALA A 540 0.18 -4.43 32.22
CA ALA A 540 -0.41 -5.53 32.98
C ALA A 540 0.40 -6.82 32.86
N ILE A 541 1.01 -7.10 31.70
CA ILE A 541 1.94 -8.23 31.52
C ILE A 541 3.10 -8.12 32.51
N LYS A 542 3.71 -6.92 32.59
CA LYS A 542 4.85 -6.65 33.48
C LYS A 542 4.47 -6.75 34.96
N PHE A 543 3.35 -6.15 35.37
CA PHE A 543 2.88 -6.17 36.77
C PHE A 543 2.31 -7.52 37.23
N SER A 544 1.86 -8.37 36.29
CA SER A 544 1.39 -9.73 36.60
C SER A 544 2.49 -10.78 36.47
N GLU A 545 3.74 -10.35 36.24
CA GLU A 545 4.92 -11.22 36.05
C GLU A 545 4.70 -12.31 34.98
N LEU A 546 3.93 -11.98 33.94
CA LEU A 546 3.66 -12.85 32.82
C LEU A 546 4.91 -12.93 31.93
N ASN A 547 5.66 -14.03 32.10
CA ASN A 547 6.87 -14.33 31.34
C ASN A 547 6.56 -14.73 29.89
N LEU A 548 6.05 -13.77 29.11
CA LEU A 548 5.76 -13.93 27.69
C LEU A 548 7.00 -13.63 26.84
N THR A 549 7.30 -14.53 25.90
CA THR A 549 8.33 -14.27 24.88
C THR A 549 7.80 -13.25 23.86
N PRO A 550 8.70 -12.51 23.16
CA PRO A 550 8.27 -11.57 22.11
C PRO A 550 7.43 -12.22 21.01
N ARG A 551 7.66 -13.51 20.71
CA ARG A 551 6.93 -14.27 19.68
C ARG A 551 5.54 -14.71 20.15
N GLN A 552 5.37 -15.09 21.41
CA GLN A 552 4.06 -15.31 22.02
C GLN A 552 3.23 -14.01 22.06
N LEU A 553 3.87 -12.89 22.39
CA LEU A 553 3.21 -11.57 22.42
C LEU A 553 2.82 -11.09 21.01
N GLU A 554 3.67 -11.33 20.01
CA GLU A 554 3.35 -11.14 18.60
C GLU A 554 2.13 -11.98 18.17
N TYR A 555 2.06 -13.25 18.58
CA TYR A 555 0.91 -14.12 18.29
C TYR A 555 -0.38 -13.61 18.96
N ILE A 556 -0.32 -13.12 20.20
CA ILE A 556 -1.46 -12.49 20.87
C ILE A 556 -1.99 -11.29 20.07
N TYR A 557 -1.11 -10.41 19.60
CA TYR A 557 -1.51 -9.25 18.78
C TYR A 557 -2.04 -9.66 17.41
N PHE A 558 -1.46 -10.69 16.79
CA PHE A 558 -1.97 -11.28 15.55
C PHE A 558 -3.38 -11.84 15.71
N ILE A 559 -3.65 -12.54 16.80
CA ILE A 559 -4.99 -13.07 17.13
C ILE A 559 -5.99 -11.92 17.40
N ASN A 560 -5.60 -10.89 18.15
CA ASN A 560 -6.43 -9.70 18.36
C ASN A 560 -6.77 -9.01 17.03
N TYR A 561 -5.79 -8.81 16.16
CA TYR A 561 -5.99 -8.24 14.83
C TYR A 561 -6.89 -9.11 13.94
N THR A 562 -6.70 -10.43 13.97
CA THR A 562 -7.48 -11.37 13.15
C THR A 562 -8.97 -11.35 13.52
N PHE A 563 -9.31 -11.20 14.81
CA PHE A 563 -10.70 -11.15 15.26
C PHE A 563 -11.34 -9.75 15.21
N PHE A 564 -10.57 -8.67 15.43
CA PHE A 564 -11.14 -7.33 15.64
C PHE A 564 -10.66 -6.27 14.64
N GLN A 565 -9.63 -6.56 13.85
CA GLN A 565 -8.95 -5.62 12.93
C GLN A 565 -8.45 -4.33 13.62
N ASP A 566 -8.20 -4.41 14.92
CA ASP A 566 -7.70 -3.32 15.77
C ASP A 566 -6.33 -3.69 16.37
N LEU A 567 -5.45 -2.69 16.44
CA LEU A 567 -4.08 -2.74 16.95
C LEU A 567 -3.81 -1.75 18.09
N TYR A 568 -4.74 -0.83 18.34
CA TYR A 568 -4.70 0.11 19.46
C TYR A 568 -5.44 -0.47 20.67
N ILE A 569 -6.58 -1.13 20.42
CA ILE A 569 -7.41 -1.77 21.45
C ILE A 569 -7.17 -3.27 21.47
N ILE A 570 -6.75 -3.77 22.63
CA ILE A 570 -6.64 -5.20 22.91
C ILE A 570 -7.91 -5.66 23.64
N TYR A 571 -8.64 -6.57 23.02
CA TYR A 571 -9.84 -7.22 23.54
C TYR A 571 -9.44 -8.37 24.46
N TYR A 572 -8.71 -8.03 25.54
CA TYR A 572 -7.98 -8.99 26.37
C TYR A 572 -8.84 -10.15 26.88
N GLN A 573 -10.11 -9.89 27.16
CA GLN A 573 -11.02 -10.92 27.69
C GLN A 573 -11.43 -11.93 26.59
N ASN A 574 -11.57 -11.47 25.34
CA ASN A 574 -11.78 -12.36 24.19
C ASN A 574 -10.50 -13.15 23.86
N VAL A 575 -9.34 -12.50 23.91
CA VAL A 575 -8.02 -13.12 23.74
C VAL A 575 -7.79 -14.24 24.77
N MET A 576 -8.03 -13.99 26.05
CA MET A 576 -7.99 -15.05 27.09
C MET A 576 -9.00 -16.16 26.82
N THR A 577 -10.22 -15.80 26.44
CA THR A 577 -11.30 -16.76 26.18
C THR A 577 -10.96 -17.68 25.00
N TYR A 578 -10.19 -17.21 24.02
CA TYR A 578 -9.68 -18.01 22.92
C TYR A 578 -8.72 -19.10 23.43
N PHE A 579 -7.64 -18.73 24.14
CA PHE A 579 -6.67 -19.70 24.66
C PHE A 579 -7.28 -20.69 25.66
N ASN A 580 -8.20 -20.24 26.52
CA ASN A 580 -8.87 -21.11 27.50
C ASN A 580 -9.94 -22.02 26.88
N LYS A 581 -10.36 -21.80 25.62
CA LYS A 581 -11.36 -22.62 24.92
C LYS A 581 -10.78 -23.66 23.95
N SER A 582 -9.53 -23.52 23.51
CA SER A 582 -8.90 -24.56 22.68
C SER A 582 -8.88 -25.91 23.41
N LYS A 583 -9.58 -26.89 22.82
CA LYS A 583 -9.74 -28.28 23.25
C LYS A 583 -9.34 -29.20 22.12
#